data_AF-A0A0J6SM86-F1
#
_entry.id   AF-A0A0J6SM86-F1
#
_cell.length_a   1.000
_cell.length_b   1.000
_cell.length_c   1.000
_cell.angle_alpha   90.00
_cell.angle_beta   90.00
_cell.angle_gamma   90.00
#
_symmetry.space_group_name_H-M   'P 1'
#
loop_
_entity.id
_entity.type
_entity.pdbx_description
1 polymer ?
#
loop_
_entity_poly.entity_id
_entity_poly.type
_entity_poly.pdbx_seq_one_letter_code
_entity_poly.pdbx_strand_id
1 'polypeptide(L)'
;MTVDVLSFGCRLNAAESETMRRQAEAAGRTDLLLVNTCAVTAEAGRQARKAIRAAARANPAARVVVTGCGAQVETEAYAAMPEVAEILGNRRKLDPGVWTAPSPERVRIDDVMDPRTDPLPDASPMRARTRAFLPVQNGCDHRCTFCVIPFGRGHSRSVPLAAAVAQVRALVAAGTREVVLTGVDLTAYGRDLGDLTLGALVRAILRAVPALDRLRLSSIDSVEADPELVAAFAEEPRLMPHLHLSLQAGDDLILKRMKRRHGRDDAIRFCAEIRNRRPDAVFGADLIAGFPTETEAQFARSLDLVEECGLALLHVFPYSPRPGTPAARMPQVASGAIRERAARLRDAGAAAFARRLDRETGETRRVLAERGGIGRTEGFLPVRLPEGVEAGSLIDLRMAGHDGQVLRAA
;
A
#
# COMPACT_ATOMS: atom_id res chain seq x y z
N MET A 1 -30.35 -0.39 -11.56
CA MET A 1 -28.98 -0.20 -12.11
C MET A 1 -28.03 -0.06 -10.93
N THR A 2 -26.81 -0.56 -11.04
CA THR A 2 -25.90 -0.73 -9.89
C THR A 2 -25.03 0.50 -9.67
N VAL A 3 -24.54 0.71 -8.44
CA VAL A 3 -23.46 1.65 -8.16
C VAL A 3 -22.17 1.06 -8.71
N ASP A 4 -21.61 1.67 -9.75
CA ASP A 4 -20.33 1.24 -10.32
C ASP A 4 -19.17 1.99 -9.66
N VAL A 5 -18.07 1.29 -9.42
CA VAL A 5 -16.91 1.88 -8.73
C VAL A 5 -15.61 1.58 -9.48
N LEU A 6 -14.89 2.64 -9.84
CA LEU A 6 -13.54 2.59 -10.39
C LEU A 6 -12.55 3.08 -9.33
N SER A 7 -11.74 2.16 -8.82
CA SER A 7 -10.72 2.47 -7.81
C SER A 7 -9.32 2.44 -8.41
N PHE A 8 -8.58 3.52 -8.21
CA PHE A 8 -7.19 3.66 -8.66
C PHE A 8 -6.24 3.81 -7.48
N GLY A 9 -5.00 3.36 -7.62
CA GLY A 9 -3.95 3.56 -6.63
C GLY A 9 -3.82 2.42 -5.62
N CYS A 10 -3.85 2.75 -4.33
CA CYS A 10 -3.42 1.85 -3.26
C CYS A 10 -4.56 1.01 -2.66
N ARG A 11 -4.19 0.08 -1.77
CA ARG A 11 -5.13 -0.79 -1.06
C ARG A 11 -6.10 -0.01 -0.16
N LEU A 12 -5.68 1.14 0.39
CA LEU A 12 -6.55 2.04 1.14
C LEU A 12 -7.68 2.59 0.26
N ASN A 13 -7.35 3.07 -0.96
CA ASN A 13 -8.37 3.53 -1.90
C ASN A 13 -9.37 2.42 -2.22
N ALA A 14 -8.91 1.17 -2.39
CA ALA A 14 -9.80 0.05 -2.67
C ALA A 14 -10.73 -0.29 -1.50
N ALA A 15 -10.23 -0.23 -0.25
CA ALA A 15 -11.07 -0.41 0.94
C ALA A 15 -12.10 0.71 1.10
N GLU A 16 -11.68 1.96 0.98
CA GLU A 16 -12.57 3.13 1.04
C GLU A 16 -13.63 3.07 -0.07
N SER A 17 -13.26 2.60 -1.28
CA SER A 17 -14.19 2.44 -2.42
C SER A 17 -15.31 1.44 -2.15
N GLU A 18 -15.02 0.38 -1.38
CA GLU A 18 -15.99 -0.64 -0.99
C GLU A 18 -16.94 -0.08 0.08
N THR A 19 -16.45 0.76 0.99
CA THR A 19 -17.30 1.54 1.91
C THR A 19 -18.20 2.52 1.17
N MET A 20 -17.65 3.29 0.22
CA MET A 20 -18.42 4.22 -0.62
C MET A 20 -19.54 3.50 -1.38
N ARG A 21 -19.26 2.32 -1.95
CA ARG A 21 -20.26 1.49 -2.65
C ARG A 21 -21.43 1.16 -1.73
N ARG A 22 -21.14 0.55 -0.56
CA ARG A 22 -22.17 0.14 0.40
C ARG A 22 -23.02 1.32 0.86
N GLN A 23 -22.40 2.46 1.15
CA GLN A 23 -23.11 3.66 1.59
C GLN A 23 -24.03 4.20 0.48
N ALA A 24 -23.57 4.24 -0.76
CA ALA A 24 -24.36 4.68 -1.90
C ALA A 24 -25.53 3.72 -2.21
N GLU A 25 -25.30 2.41 -2.16
CA GLU A 25 -26.35 1.40 -2.34
C GLU A 25 -27.39 1.47 -1.21
N ALA A 26 -26.95 1.62 0.05
CA ALA A 26 -27.85 1.79 1.19
C ALA A 26 -28.68 3.08 1.11
N ALA A 27 -28.15 4.12 0.47
CA ALA A 27 -28.87 5.36 0.15
C ALA A 27 -29.82 5.23 -1.06
N GLY A 28 -29.98 4.03 -1.64
CA GLY A 28 -30.88 3.78 -2.77
C GLY A 28 -30.39 4.32 -4.11
N ARG A 29 -29.08 4.63 -4.23
CA ARG A 29 -28.51 5.16 -5.47
C ARG A 29 -28.32 4.05 -6.50
N THR A 30 -28.70 4.33 -7.74
CA THR A 30 -28.65 3.35 -8.84
C THR A 30 -28.01 3.91 -10.13
N ASP A 31 -27.61 5.18 -10.10
CA ASP A 31 -27.18 5.98 -11.25
C ASP A 31 -25.74 6.49 -11.12
N LEU A 32 -24.98 5.98 -10.15
CA LEU A 32 -23.67 6.51 -9.78
C LEU A 32 -22.52 5.72 -10.40
N LEU A 33 -21.58 6.45 -11.00
CA LEU A 33 -20.23 5.99 -11.24
C LEU A 33 -19.28 6.69 -10.25
N LEU A 34 -18.82 5.95 -9.25
CA LEU A 34 -17.86 6.43 -8.26
C LEU A 34 -16.43 6.21 -8.75
N VAL A 35 -15.62 7.27 -8.79
CA VAL A 35 -14.22 7.18 -9.23
C VAL A 35 -13.30 7.64 -8.11
N ASN A 36 -12.64 6.69 -7.44
CA ASN A 36 -11.68 6.97 -6.36
C ASN A 36 -10.26 7.04 -6.92
N THR A 37 -9.75 8.25 -7.04
CA THR A 37 -8.51 8.60 -7.77
C THR A 37 -7.28 8.62 -6.87
N CYS A 38 -6.10 8.46 -7.48
CA CYS A 38 -4.82 8.46 -6.78
C CYS A 38 -3.93 9.60 -7.29
N ALA A 39 -3.23 10.28 -6.37
CA ALA A 39 -2.31 11.37 -6.68
C ALA A 39 -0.82 10.96 -6.63
N VAL A 40 -0.50 9.72 -6.24
CA VAL A 40 0.89 9.30 -5.96
C VAL A 40 1.77 9.38 -7.19
N THR A 41 1.26 8.98 -8.36
CA THR A 41 1.98 9.05 -9.63
C THR A 41 1.14 9.79 -10.67
N ALA A 42 1.81 10.49 -11.59
CA ALA A 42 1.11 11.13 -12.71
C ALA A 42 0.37 10.11 -13.59
N GLU A 43 0.89 8.88 -13.70
CA GLU A 43 0.28 7.79 -14.46
C GLU A 43 -1.08 7.37 -13.87
N ALA A 44 -1.19 7.25 -12.54
CA ALA A 44 -2.46 6.91 -11.92
C ALA A 44 -3.55 7.96 -12.22
N GLY A 45 -3.19 9.25 -12.19
CA GLY A 45 -4.09 10.33 -12.59
C GLY A 45 -4.48 10.27 -14.08
N ARG A 46 -3.52 9.96 -14.98
CA ARG A 46 -3.81 9.77 -16.41
C ARG A 46 -4.79 8.63 -16.65
N GLN A 47 -4.58 7.48 -15.99
CA GLN A 47 -5.45 6.31 -16.09
C GLN A 47 -6.87 6.61 -15.59
N ALA A 48 -7.00 7.29 -14.45
CA ALA A 48 -8.29 7.70 -13.91
C ALA A 48 -9.06 8.59 -14.88
N ARG A 49 -8.43 9.65 -15.41
CA ARG A 49 -9.07 10.55 -16.39
C ARG A 49 -9.44 9.84 -17.69
N LYS A 50 -8.61 8.90 -18.16
CA LYS A 50 -8.94 8.07 -19.34
C LYS A 50 -10.16 7.19 -19.07
N ALA A 51 -10.23 6.57 -17.90
CA ALA A 51 -11.33 5.70 -17.51
C ALA A 51 -12.65 6.46 -17.34
N ILE A 52 -12.62 7.65 -16.74
CA ILE A 52 -13.79 8.54 -16.64
C ILE A 52 -14.39 8.81 -18.02
N ARG A 53 -13.58 9.24 -18.99
CA ARG A 53 -14.05 9.51 -20.36
C ARG A 53 -14.60 8.26 -21.04
N ALA A 54 -13.98 7.12 -20.83
CA ALA A 54 -14.46 5.86 -21.39
C ALA A 54 -15.82 5.46 -20.81
N ALA A 55 -15.96 5.52 -19.48
CA ALA A 55 -17.17 5.14 -18.78
C ALA A 55 -18.34 6.10 -19.06
N ALA A 56 -18.10 7.41 -19.08
CA ALA A 56 -19.11 8.41 -19.43
C ALA A 56 -19.62 8.26 -20.88
N ARG A 57 -18.76 7.85 -21.82
CA ARG A 57 -19.19 7.52 -23.19
C ARG A 57 -20.01 6.23 -23.26
N ALA A 58 -19.65 5.23 -22.46
CA ALA A 58 -20.35 3.95 -22.42
C ALA A 58 -21.73 4.07 -21.75
N ASN A 59 -21.86 4.95 -20.75
CA ASN A 59 -23.11 5.24 -20.07
C ASN A 59 -23.28 6.75 -19.84
N PRO A 60 -23.85 7.49 -20.81
CA PRO A 60 -24.08 8.93 -20.70
C PRO A 60 -25.07 9.33 -19.59
N ALA A 61 -25.89 8.40 -19.11
CA ALA A 61 -26.84 8.64 -18.02
C ALA A 61 -26.21 8.47 -16.63
N ALA A 62 -25.00 7.91 -16.52
CA ALA A 62 -24.32 7.76 -15.24
C ALA A 62 -23.85 9.11 -14.71
N ARG A 63 -24.21 9.41 -13.46
CA ARG A 63 -23.67 10.55 -12.73
C ARG A 63 -22.29 10.19 -12.20
N VAL A 64 -21.25 10.77 -12.81
CA VAL A 64 -19.86 10.52 -12.42
C VAL A 64 -19.48 11.38 -11.21
N VAL A 65 -19.17 10.72 -10.10
CA VAL A 65 -18.67 11.35 -8.87
C VAL A 65 -17.20 10.98 -8.71
N VAL A 66 -16.33 11.99 -8.70
CA VAL A 66 -14.88 11.81 -8.58
C VAL A 66 -14.41 12.19 -7.17
N THR A 67 -13.59 11.34 -6.57
CA THR A 67 -13.02 11.57 -5.23
C THR A 67 -11.63 10.97 -5.11
N GLY A 68 -11.08 10.89 -3.90
CA GLY A 68 -9.76 10.33 -3.59
C GLY A 68 -8.65 11.39 -3.57
N CYS A 69 -7.42 10.94 -3.30
CA CYS A 69 -6.26 11.84 -3.22
C CYS A 69 -6.06 12.65 -4.52
N GLY A 70 -6.33 12.04 -5.68
CA GLY A 70 -6.20 12.73 -6.98
C GLY A 70 -7.16 13.91 -7.08
N ALA A 71 -8.42 13.70 -6.76
CA ALA A 71 -9.47 14.71 -6.75
C ALA A 71 -9.20 15.84 -5.74
N GLN A 72 -8.62 15.50 -4.59
CA GLN A 72 -8.25 16.46 -3.54
C GLN A 72 -7.08 17.36 -3.93
N VAL A 73 -6.06 16.79 -4.59
CA VAL A 73 -4.80 17.50 -4.89
C VAL A 73 -4.85 18.17 -6.26
N GLU A 74 -5.48 17.54 -7.25
CA GLU A 74 -5.55 18.01 -8.63
C GLU A 74 -6.98 18.47 -8.96
N THR A 75 -7.66 19.15 -8.03
CA THR A 75 -9.07 19.54 -8.13
C THR A 75 -9.40 20.22 -9.46
N GLU A 76 -8.60 21.19 -9.89
CA GLU A 76 -8.87 21.92 -11.14
C GLU A 76 -8.84 20.99 -12.36
N ALA A 77 -7.95 19.99 -12.36
CA ALA A 77 -7.81 19.05 -13.47
C ALA A 77 -9.05 18.17 -13.65
N TYR A 78 -9.75 17.83 -12.56
CA TYR A 78 -11.01 17.08 -12.62
C TYR A 78 -12.22 18.02 -12.82
N ALA A 79 -12.18 19.24 -12.29
CA ALA A 79 -13.25 20.22 -12.48
C ALA A 79 -13.39 20.66 -13.95
N ALA A 80 -12.27 20.70 -14.68
CA ALA A 80 -12.22 20.97 -16.11
C ALA A 80 -12.80 19.84 -16.99
N MET A 81 -13.12 18.67 -16.42
CA MET A 81 -13.69 17.55 -17.17
C MET A 81 -15.22 17.68 -17.23
N PRO A 82 -15.84 17.84 -18.42
CA PRO A 82 -17.29 17.95 -18.55
C PRO A 82 -18.02 16.66 -18.13
N GLU A 83 -17.34 15.51 -18.18
CA GLU A 83 -17.90 14.22 -17.77
C GLU A 83 -18.10 14.11 -16.25
N VAL A 84 -17.46 14.97 -15.47
CA VAL A 84 -17.48 14.91 -14.00
C VAL A 84 -18.64 15.75 -13.46
N ALA A 85 -19.67 15.07 -12.99
CA ALA A 85 -20.86 15.71 -12.42
C ALA A 85 -20.59 16.28 -11.02
N GLU A 86 -19.68 15.67 -10.26
CA GLU A 86 -19.41 16.07 -8.88
C GLU A 86 -18.00 15.66 -8.43
N ILE A 87 -17.37 16.52 -7.62
CA ILE A 87 -16.06 16.27 -7.02
C ILE A 87 -16.19 16.34 -5.49
N LEU A 88 -15.75 15.27 -4.83
CA LEU A 88 -15.73 15.17 -3.36
C LEU A 88 -14.29 15.09 -2.86
N GLY A 89 -13.98 15.89 -1.84
CA GLY A 89 -12.74 15.82 -1.10
C GLY A 89 -12.50 14.43 -0.51
N ASN A 90 -11.25 14.11 -0.24
CA ASN A 90 -10.87 12.76 0.14
C ASN A 90 -11.51 12.28 1.45
N ARG A 91 -11.86 13.19 2.37
CA ARG A 91 -12.53 12.88 3.64
C ARG A 91 -14.04 12.65 3.44
N ARG A 92 -14.71 13.55 2.71
CA ARG A 92 -16.16 13.50 2.44
C ARG A 92 -16.67 12.16 1.94
N LYS A 93 -15.87 11.43 1.15
CA LYS A 93 -16.32 10.16 0.55
C LYS A 93 -16.72 9.08 1.57
N LEU A 94 -16.32 9.23 2.83
CA LEU A 94 -16.67 8.28 3.90
C LEU A 94 -17.87 8.73 4.74
N ASP A 95 -18.35 9.95 4.55
CA ASP A 95 -19.57 10.45 5.20
C ASP A 95 -20.80 9.89 4.46
N PRO A 96 -21.65 9.06 5.11
CA PRO A 96 -22.85 8.52 4.48
C PRO A 96 -23.78 9.59 3.91
N GLY A 97 -23.79 10.79 4.52
CA GLY A 97 -24.66 11.90 4.14
C GLY A 97 -24.43 12.37 2.71
N VAL A 98 -23.20 12.26 2.18
CA VAL A 98 -22.87 12.74 0.82
C VAL A 98 -23.50 11.90 -0.28
N TRP A 99 -23.97 10.69 0.04
CA TRP A 99 -24.56 9.76 -0.93
C TRP A 99 -26.09 9.87 -1.01
N THR A 100 -26.73 10.48 0.01
CA THR A 100 -28.20 10.55 0.15
C THR A 100 -28.89 11.34 -0.96
N ALA A 101 -28.31 12.47 -1.38
CA ALA A 101 -28.83 13.30 -2.44
C ALA A 101 -27.70 14.01 -3.19
N PRO A 102 -27.90 14.34 -4.48
CA PRO A 102 -27.04 15.25 -5.21
C PRO A 102 -26.83 16.59 -4.48
N SER A 103 -25.59 17.07 -4.45
CA SER A 103 -25.29 18.43 -4.00
C SER A 103 -25.53 19.45 -5.12
N PRO A 104 -26.02 20.67 -4.81
CA PRO A 104 -26.04 21.78 -5.77
C PRO A 104 -24.63 22.31 -6.06
N GLU A 105 -23.69 22.15 -5.11
CA GLU A 105 -22.28 22.49 -5.30
C GLU A 105 -21.56 21.32 -5.97
N ARG A 106 -21.02 21.58 -7.18
CA ARG A 106 -20.29 20.60 -7.99
C ARG A 106 -18.95 20.18 -7.38
N VAL A 107 -18.27 21.06 -6.65
CA VAL A 107 -16.92 20.82 -6.12
C VAL A 107 -16.92 21.05 -4.62
N ARG A 108 -16.75 19.98 -3.85
CA ARG A 108 -16.77 20.01 -2.37
C ARG A 108 -15.47 19.45 -1.83
N ILE A 109 -14.45 20.28 -1.70
CA ILE A 109 -13.13 19.89 -1.21
C ILE A 109 -12.95 20.37 0.23
N ASP A 110 -12.49 19.48 1.12
CA ASP A 110 -12.18 19.83 2.50
C ASP A 110 -10.74 20.33 2.64
N ASP A 111 -10.49 21.12 3.68
CA ASP A 111 -9.13 21.31 4.16
C ASP A 111 -8.68 20.05 4.90
N VAL A 112 -7.97 19.16 4.19
CA VAL A 112 -7.40 17.95 4.79
C VAL A 112 -6.29 18.25 5.80
N MET A 113 -5.86 19.50 5.94
CA MET A 113 -4.87 19.91 6.94
C MET A 113 -5.51 20.49 8.21
N ASP A 114 -6.83 20.67 8.26
CA ASP A 114 -7.51 21.12 9.48
C ASP A 114 -7.75 19.93 10.44
N PRO A 115 -7.02 19.86 11.59
CA PRO A 115 -7.13 18.76 12.54
C PRO A 115 -8.49 18.67 13.22
N ARG A 116 -9.28 19.76 13.24
CA ARG A 116 -10.62 19.77 13.86
C ARG A 116 -11.64 18.94 13.08
N THR A 117 -11.31 18.61 11.83
CA THR A 117 -12.18 17.89 10.90
C THR A 117 -11.66 16.50 10.56
N ASP A 118 -10.71 15.99 11.34
CA ASP A 118 -10.05 14.70 11.12
C ASP A 118 -11.00 13.55 11.45
N PRO A 119 -11.56 12.83 10.45
CA PRO A 119 -12.40 11.68 10.74
C PRO A 119 -11.51 10.52 11.22
N LEU A 120 -12.05 9.66 12.06
CA LEU A 120 -11.42 8.37 12.34
C LEU A 120 -11.17 7.64 10.99
N PRO A 121 -10.02 6.96 10.83
CA PRO A 121 -9.79 6.19 9.62
C PRO A 121 -10.88 5.13 9.42
N ASP A 122 -11.27 4.90 8.17
CA ASP A 122 -12.21 3.82 7.83
C ASP A 122 -11.56 2.47 8.15
N ALA A 123 -12.01 1.85 9.24
CA ALA A 123 -11.59 0.53 9.66
C ALA A 123 -12.37 -0.59 8.94
N SER A 124 -13.17 -0.27 7.91
CA SER A 124 -13.88 -1.27 7.13
C SER A 124 -12.89 -2.13 6.35
N PRO A 125 -12.86 -3.45 6.59
CA PRO A 125 -11.91 -4.29 5.91
C PRO A 125 -12.35 -4.54 4.47
N MET A 126 -11.38 -4.54 3.56
CA MET A 126 -11.59 -5.00 2.20
C MET A 126 -11.31 -6.49 2.10
N ARG A 127 -12.34 -7.31 1.86
CA ARG A 127 -12.19 -8.72 1.49
C ARG A 127 -11.78 -8.83 0.02
N ALA A 128 -10.49 -8.60 -0.26
CA ALA A 128 -9.96 -8.82 -1.59
C ALA A 128 -9.59 -10.30 -1.74
N ARG A 129 -10.50 -11.06 -2.38
CA ARG A 129 -10.29 -12.47 -2.76
C ARG A 129 -10.17 -13.38 -1.54
N THR A 130 -8.96 -13.55 -1.01
CA THR A 130 -8.58 -14.55 0.00
C THR A 130 -7.88 -13.92 1.21
N ARG A 131 -7.66 -12.60 1.21
CA ARG A 131 -7.13 -11.82 2.33
C ARG A 131 -8.03 -10.65 2.65
N ALA A 132 -8.01 -10.24 3.90
CA ALA A 132 -8.59 -8.96 4.30
C ALA A 132 -7.50 -7.90 4.49
N PHE A 133 -7.66 -6.75 3.86
CA PHE A 133 -6.85 -5.58 4.16
C PHE A 133 -7.59 -4.74 5.19
N LEU A 134 -6.96 -4.50 6.34
CA LEU A 134 -7.51 -3.70 7.42
C LEU A 134 -6.71 -2.39 7.51
N PRO A 135 -7.31 -1.25 7.11
CA PRO A 135 -6.72 0.06 7.37
C PRO A 135 -6.68 0.30 8.88
N VAL A 136 -5.50 0.56 9.42
CA VAL A 136 -5.32 0.91 10.83
C VAL A 136 -4.68 2.28 11.01
N GLN A 137 -4.10 2.84 9.95
CA GLN A 137 -3.45 4.15 9.95
C GLN A 137 -3.75 4.86 8.61
N ASN A 138 -3.97 6.18 8.65
CA ASN A 138 -4.22 7.00 7.46
C ASN A 138 -3.58 8.38 7.60
N GLY A 139 -3.29 9.03 6.47
CA GLY A 139 -2.54 10.29 6.42
C GLY A 139 -1.08 10.14 6.88
N CYS A 140 -0.34 11.24 6.93
CA CYS A 140 1.08 11.21 7.29
C CYS A 140 1.57 12.58 7.75
N ASP A 141 2.24 12.64 8.90
CA ASP A 141 2.88 13.85 9.41
C ASP A 141 4.31 14.04 8.89
N HIS A 142 4.88 12.99 8.32
CA HIS A 142 6.16 13.10 7.66
C HIS A 142 6.03 13.88 6.33
N ARG A 143 7.09 14.61 5.99
CA ARG A 143 7.10 15.57 4.87
C ARG A 143 8.23 15.25 3.89
N CYS A 144 8.27 14.01 3.38
CA CYS A 144 9.20 13.65 2.31
C CYS A 144 9.07 14.65 1.16
N THR A 145 10.19 15.10 0.60
CA THR A 145 10.19 16.19 -0.39
C THR A 145 9.49 15.85 -1.70
N PHE A 146 9.30 14.56 -2.01
CA PHE A 146 8.60 14.08 -3.19
C PHE A 146 7.13 13.71 -2.94
N CYS A 147 6.71 13.58 -1.67
CA CYS A 147 5.45 12.95 -1.33
C CYS A 147 4.29 13.96 -1.33
N VAL A 148 3.25 13.66 -2.10
CA VAL A 148 2.04 14.49 -2.18
C VAL A 148 0.95 14.06 -1.20
N ILE A 149 1.12 12.91 -0.54
CA ILE A 149 0.09 12.30 0.31
C ILE A 149 -0.43 13.24 1.41
N PRO A 150 0.41 14.02 2.14
CA PRO A 150 -0.11 14.95 3.15
C PRO A 150 -1.19 15.89 2.61
N PHE A 151 -1.04 16.38 1.38
CA PHE A 151 -2.02 17.26 0.72
C PHE A 151 -3.29 16.53 0.24
N GLY A 152 -3.25 15.20 0.15
CA GLY A 152 -4.40 14.38 -0.25
C GLY A 152 -5.14 13.71 0.91
N ARG A 153 -4.44 13.40 2.01
CA ARG A 153 -4.95 12.59 3.13
C ARG A 153 -4.83 13.26 4.50
N GLY A 154 -4.11 14.37 4.62
CA GLY A 154 -3.95 15.09 5.88
C GLY A 154 -2.96 14.46 6.86
N HIS A 155 -3.14 14.83 8.13
CA HIS A 155 -2.35 14.39 9.30
C HIS A 155 -2.41 12.88 9.53
N SER A 156 -1.45 12.32 10.27
CA SER A 156 -1.51 10.92 10.66
C SER A 156 -2.66 10.70 11.63
N ARG A 157 -3.44 9.66 11.39
CA ARG A 157 -4.55 9.23 12.25
C ARG A 157 -4.56 7.72 12.35
N SER A 158 -4.90 7.20 13.51
CA SER A 158 -4.90 5.77 13.81
C SER A 158 -6.29 5.29 14.21
N VAL A 159 -6.60 4.05 13.85
CA VAL A 159 -7.77 3.36 14.37
C VAL A 159 -7.51 2.98 15.83
N PRO A 160 -8.44 3.22 16.78
CA PRO A 160 -8.25 2.78 18.16
C PRO A 160 -7.97 1.28 18.28
N LEU A 161 -7.06 0.90 19.18
CA LEU A 161 -6.60 -0.50 19.36
C LEU A 161 -7.77 -1.48 19.52
N ALA A 162 -8.73 -1.15 20.39
CA ALA A 162 -9.90 -2.02 20.62
C ALA A 162 -10.75 -2.21 19.35
N ALA A 163 -10.91 -1.16 18.54
CA ALA A 163 -11.63 -1.23 17.28
C ALA A 163 -10.88 -2.09 16.26
N ALA A 164 -9.56 -1.93 16.14
CA ALA A 164 -8.74 -2.76 15.25
C ALA A 164 -8.82 -4.25 15.64
N VAL A 165 -8.69 -4.58 16.92
CA VAL A 165 -8.85 -5.96 17.43
C VAL A 165 -10.24 -6.52 17.14
N ALA A 166 -11.29 -5.73 17.35
CA ALA A 166 -12.66 -6.15 17.05
C ALA A 166 -12.86 -6.46 15.56
N GLN A 167 -12.30 -5.63 14.66
CA GLN A 167 -12.35 -5.87 13.21
C GLN A 167 -11.62 -7.15 12.80
N VAL A 168 -10.43 -7.41 13.36
CA VAL A 168 -9.71 -8.67 13.11
C VAL A 168 -10.54 -9.88 13.58
N ARG A 169 -11.15 -9.80 14.76
CA ARG A 169 -12.02 -10.87 15.29
C ARG A 169 -13.20 -11.13 14.35
N ALA A 170 -13.87 -10.08 13.87
CA ALA A 170 -14.99 -10.21 12.94
C ALA A 170 -14.55 -10.83 11.59
N LEU A 171 -13.38 -10.46 11.09
CA LEU A 171 -12.81 -11.03 9.87
C LEU A 171 -12.55 -12.52 9.98
N VAL A 172 -11.91 -12.94 11.07
CA VAL A 172 -11.61 -14.36 11.36
C VAL A 172 -12.91 -15.14 11.55
N ALA A 173 -13.88 -14.60 12.30
CA ALA A 173 -15.18 -15.24 12.52
C ALA A 173 -15.93 -15.50 11.20
N ALA A 174 -15.75 -14.64 10.21
CA ALA A 174 -16.30 -14.83 8.86
C ALA A 174 -15.30 -15.46 7.88
N GLY A 175 -14.38 -16.30 8.37
CA GLY A 175 -13.56 -17.22 7.58
C GLY A 175 -12.26 -16.65 7.01
N THR A 176 -11.87 -15.42 7.36
CA THR A 176 -10.61 -14.84 6.86
C THR A 176 -9.41 -15.50 7.55
N ARG A 177 -8.48 -16.03 6.75
CA ARG A 177 -7.26 -16.69 7.24
C ARG A 177 -6.06 -15.74 7.36
N GLU A 178 -5.94 -14.76 6.47
CA GLU A 178 -4.85 -13.77 6.50
C GLU A 178 -5.42 -12.34 6.55
N VAL A 179 -4.97 -11.58 7.54
CA VAL A 179 -5.24 -10.14 7.67
C VAL A 179 -3.96 -9.36 7.40
N VAL A 180 -4.05 -8.34 6.55
CA VAL A 180 -2.96 -7.41 6.25
C VAL A 180 -3.29 -6.07 6.90
N LEU A 181 -2.51 -5.66 7.89
CA LEU A 181 -2.59 -4.30 8.44
C LEU A 181 -2.04 -3.33 7.42
N THR A 182 -2.81 -2.29 7.12
CA THR A 182 -2.46 -1.30 6.10
C THR A 182 -2.45 0.11 6.66
N GLY A 183 -1.51 0.90 6.17
CA GLY A 183 -1.42 2.32 6.47
C GLY A 183 -0.71 3.09 5.37
N VAL A 184 -0.74 4.42 5.48
CA VAL A 184 0.09 5.33 4.67
C VAL A 184 1.52 5.36 5.20
N ASP A 185 1.68 5.56 6.51
CA ASP A 185 2.92 5.44 7.29
C ASP A 185 2.59 4.52 8.46
N LEU A 186 2.58 3.20 8.21
CA LEU A 186 2.06 2.22 9.18
C LEU A 186 2.80 2.26 10.52
N THR A 187 4.10 2.55 10.48
CA THR A 187 4.97 2.74 11.65
C THR A 187 4.65 3.99 12.47
N ALA A 188 3.83 4.90 11.94
CA ALA A 188 3.31 6.05 12.69
C ALA A 188 2.03 5.73 13.48
N TYR A 189 1.52 4.50 13.41
CA TYR A 189 0.36 4.08 14.18
C TYR A 189 0.52 4.40 15.67
N GLY A 190 -0.53 4.93 16.28
CA GLY A 190 -0.65 5.13 17.71
C GLY A 190 -0.12 6.46 18.25
N ARG A 191 0.66 7.23 17.47
CA ARG A 191 1.19 8.54 17.90
C ARG A 191 0.11 9.57 18.22
N ASP A 192 -1.01 9.50 17.53
CA ASP A 192 -2.20 10.33 17.76
C ASP A 192 -3.10 9.79 18.89
N LEU A 193 -2.78 8.60 19.42
CA LEU A 193 -3.53 7.90 20.47
C LEU A 193 -2.71 7.75 21.77
N GLY A 194 -1.66 8.57 21.96
CA GLY A 194 -0.75 8.51 23.11
C GLY A 194 0.51 7.69 22.80
N ASP A 195 0.96 6.88 23.76
CA ASP A 195 2.20 6.09 23.66
C ASP A 195 1.99 4.69 23.03
N LEU A 196 0.95 4.52 22.21
CA LEU A 196 0.73 3.26 21.49
C LEU A 196 1.69 3.13 20.31
N THR A 197 2.19 1.92 20.09
CA THR A 197 3.09 1.59 18.97
C THR A 197 2.47 0.56 18.03
N LEU A 198 3.06 0.41 16.85
CA LEU A 198 2.67 -0.65 15.91
C LEU A 198 2.94 -2.04 16.49
N GLY A 199 4.05 -2.24 17.20
CA GLY A 199 4.35 -3.46 17.95
C GLY A 199 3.27 -3.82 18.96
N ALA A 200 2.82 -2.85 19.75
CA ALA A 200 1.75 -3.04 20.72
C ALA A 200 0.42 -3.45 20.06
N LEU A 201 0.06 -2.82 18.94
CA LEU A 201 -1.12 -3.22 18.14
C LEU A 201 -1.01 -4.67 17.66
N VAL A 202 0.14 -5.04 17.08
CA VAL A 202 0.40 -6.38 16.57
C VAL A 202 0.28 -7.43 17.68
N ARG A 203 0.93 -7.20 18.83
CA ARG A 203 0.86 -8.10 19.98
C ARG A 203 -0.56 -8.20 20.54
N ALA A 204 -1.28 -7.08 20.63
CA ALA A 204 -2.66 -7.07 21.10
C ALA A 204 -3.58 -7.90 20.19
N ILE A 205 -3.45 -7.75 18.87
CA ILE A 205 -4.23 -8.54 17.89
C ILE A 205 -3.91 -10.04 18.04
N LEU A 206 -2.63 -10.40 18.02
CA LEU A 206 -2.18 -11.79 18.08
C LEU A 206 -2.57 -12.49 19.40
N ARG A 207 -2.60 -11.75 20.51
CA ARG A 207 -3.07 -12.25 21.81
C ARG A 207 -4.58 -12.39 21.86
N ALA A 208 -5.31 -11.37 21.38
CA ALA A 208 -6.77 -11.33 21.51
C ALA A 208 -7.50 -12.23 20.50
N VAL A 209 -6.86 -12.57 19.38
CA VAL A 209 -7.44 -13.38 18.29
C VAL A 209 -6.55 -14.59 18.00
N PRO A 210 -6.52 -15.61 18.90
CA PRO A 210 -5.66 -16.78 18.75
C PRO A 210 -5.95 -17.59 17.48
N ALA A 211 -7.20 -17.55 16.98
CA ALA A 211 -7.64 -18.23 15.77
C ALA A 211 -7.17 -17.58 14.45
N LEU A 212 -6.50 -16.43 14.49
CA LEU A 212 -5.92 -15.82 13.29
C LEU A 212 -4.72 -16.64 12.80
N ASP A 213 -4.80 -17.20 11.59
CA ASP A 213 -3.71 -17.99 11.02
C ASP A 213 -2.51 -17.11 10.60
N ARG A 214 -2.77 -15.95 9.96
CA ARG A 214 -1.71 -15.06 9.45
C ARG A 214 -2.02 -13.58 9.64
N LEU A 215 -1.05 -12.87 10.20
CA LEU A 215 -1.01 -11.42 10.25
C LEU A 215 0.15 -10.92 9.38
N ARG A 216 -0.10 -9.97 8.49
CA ARG A 216 0.92 -9.36 7.63
C ARG A 216 0.86 -7.85 7.78
N LEU A 217 1.98 -7.19 7.54
CA LEU A 217 2.09 -5.74 7.51
C LEU A 217 2.23 -5.27 6.07
N SER A 218 1.65 -4.11 5.75
CA SER A 218 2.03 -3.34 4.57
C SER A 218 3.42 -2.72 4.74
N SER A 219 3.79 -1.80 3.85
CA SER A 219 5.06 -1.09 3.92
C SER A 219 5.29 -0.44 5.30
N ILE A 220 6.51 -0.60 5.82
CA ILE A 220 6.99 0.05 7.05
C ILE A 220 8.26 0.87 6.77
N ASP A 221 8.51 1.85 7.63
CA ASP A 221 9.81 2.53 7.68
C ASP A 221 10.74 1.78 8.65
N SER A 222 11.89 1.32 8.18
CA SER A 222 12.76 0.40 8.93
C SER A 222 13.27 0.99 10.24
N VAL A 223 13.57 2.30 10.27
CA VAL A 223 14.09 2.96 11.49
C VAL A 223 13.02 3.28 12.51
N GLU A 224 11.75 3.27 12.11
CA GLU A 224 10.61 3.52 12.99
C GLU A 224 10.00 2.21 13.51
N ALA A 225 10.59 1.05 13.18
CA ALA A 225 10.18 -0.23 13.74
C ALA A 225 10.52 -0.26 15.23
N ASP A 226 9.48 -0.20 16.07
CA ASP A 226 9.66 -0.18 17.51
C ASP A 226 10.18 -1.54 18.06
N PRO A 227 10.83 -1.55 19.24
CA PRO A 227 11.41 -2.77 19.79
C PRO A 227 10.40 -3.91 19.99
N GLU A 228 9.15 -3.61 20.31
CA GLU A 228 8.10 -4.60 20.50
C GLU A 228 7.70 -5.23 19.16
N LEU A 229 7.69 -4.45 18.07
CA LEU A 229 7.50 -4.96 16.73
C LEU A 229 8.64 -5.89 16.29
N VAL A 230 9.90 -5.51 16.54
CA VAL A 230 11.07 -6.35 16.22
C VAL A 230 11.03 -7.66 17.01
N ALA A 231 10.68 -7.61 18.30
CA ALA A 231 10.50 -8.80 19.12
C ALA A 231 9.34 -9.67 18.61
N ALA A 232 8.19 -9.07 18.30
CA ALA A 232 7.04 -9.80 17.75
C ALA A 232 7.39 -10.48 16.42
N PHE A 233 8.17 -9.82 15.57
CA PHE A 233 8.61 -10.38 14.30
C PHE A 233 9.51 -11.60 14.47
N ALA A 234 10.34 -11.62 15.52
CA ALA A 234 11.20 -12.76 15.85
C ALA A 234 10.42 -13.94 16.48
N GLU A 235 9.42 -13.65 17.31
CA GLU A 235 8.80 -14.64 18.20
C GLU A 235 7.45 -15.18 17.72
N GLU A 236 6.69 -14.41 16.94
CA GLU A 236 5.32 -14.76 16.56
C GLU A 236 5.26 -15.40 15.16
N PRO A 237 5.07 -16.73 15.03
CA PRO A 237 5.03 -17.39 13.73
C PRO A 237 3.83 -16.95 12.88
N ARG A 238 2.75 -16.47 13.51
CA ARG A 238 1.56 -15.91 12.84
C ARG A 238 1.84 -14.54 12.23
N LEU A 239 2.85 -13.80 12.70
CA LEU A 239 3.32 -12.60 12.01
C LEU A 239 4.20 -13.06 10.85
N MET A 240 3.78 -12.74 9.63
CA MET A 240 4.42 -13.29 8.44
C MET A 240 5.86 -12.78 8.26
N PRO A 241 6.82 -13.64 7.84
CA PRO A 241 8.25 -13.35 7.68
C PRO A 241 8.52 -12.50 6.43
N HIS A 242 7.78 -11.42 6.26
CA HIS A 242 7.86 -10.55 5.10
C HIS A 242 7.72 -9.09 5.54
N LEU A 243 8.77 -8.31 5.30
CA LEU A 243 8.77 -6.87 5.53
C LEU A 243 8.96 -6.15 4.20
N HIS A 244 8.01 -5.29 3.86
CA HIS A 244 8.17 -4.37 2.73
C HIS A 244 8.66 -3.03 3.27
N LEU A 245 9.82 -2.57 2.80
CA LEU A 245 10.53 -1.44 3.38
C LEU A 245 10.43 -0.21 2.49
N SER A 246 10.04 0.93 3.06
CA SER A 246 9.97 2.20 2.34
C SER A 246 11.35 2.87 2.21
N LEU A 247 12.33 2.21 1.57
CA LEU A 247 13.73 2.64 1.54
C LEU A 247 13.99 3.84 0.62
N GLN A 248 13.30 3.89 -0.53
CA GLN A 248 13.34 4.92 -1.56
C GLN A 248 14.66 5.08 -2.32
N ALA A 249 15.82 5.07 -1.66
CA ALA A 249 17.14 5.18 -2.29
C ALA A 249 18.24 4.53 -1.42
N GLY A 250 19.42 4.32 -1.99
CA GLY A 250 20.60 3.80 -1.28
C GLY A 250 21.73 4.80 -1.04
N ASP A 251 21.54 6.07 -1.38
CA ASP A 251 22.55 7.12 -1.17
C ASP A 251 22.11 8.10 -0.09
N ASP A 252 22.98 8.38 0.89
CA ASP A 252 22.67 9.26 2.02
C ASP A 252 22.34 10.69 1.61
N LEU A 253 23.02 11.24 0.59
CA LEU A 253 22.71 12.59 0.12
C LEU A 253 21.35 12.65 -0.57
N ILE A 254 20.99 11.63 -1.36
CA ILE A 254 19.65 11.50 -1.94
C ILE A 254 18.59 11.28 -0.85
N LEU A 255 18.82 10.39 0.11
CA LEU A 255 17.93 10.16 1.25
C LEU A 255 17.70 11.44 2.06
N LYS A 256 18.77 12.22 2.32
CA LYS A 256 18.70 13.53 2.97
C LYS A 256 17.86 14.52 2.15
N ARG A 257 18.07 14.59 0.83
CA ARG A 257 17.27 15.45 -0.07
C ARG A 257 15.81 15.01 -0.18
N MET A 258 15.55 13.71 -0.10
CA MET A 258 14.21 13.13 0.04
C MET A 258 13.57 13.43 1.40
N LYS A 259 14.37 13.87 2.38
CA LYS A 259 14.02 14.07 3.80
C LYS A 259 13.61 12.76 4.48
N ARG A 260 14.30 11.65 4.18
CA ARG A 260 14.09 10.36 4.85
C ARG A 260 14.59 10.39 6.29
N ARG A 261 14.02 9.52 7.13
CA ARG A 261 14.38 9.35 8.55
C ARG A 261 15.61 8.46 8.76
N HIS A 262 16.06 7.82 7.69
CA HIS A 262 17.11 6.82 7.69
C HIS A 262 18.20 7.16 6.67
N GLY A 263 19.43 6.76 6.99
CA GLY A 263 20.53 6.62 6.04
C GLY A 263 20.62 5.19 5.49
N ARG A 264 21.59 4.98 4.60
CA ARG A 264 21.89 3.67 4.00
C ARG A 264 22.19 2.62 5.06
N ASP A 265 23.12 2.91 5.95
CA ASP A 265 23.61 1.93 6.93
C ASP A 265 22.53 1.53 7.94
N ASP A 266 21.56 2.41 8.23
CA ASP A 266 20.42 2.08 9.07
C ASP A 266 19.58 0.96 8.46
N ALA A 267 19.33 1.02 7.15
CA ALA A 267 18.58 -0.01 6.43
C ALA A 267 19.32 -1.36 6.41
N ILE A 268 20.64 -1.32 6.18
CA ILE A 268 21.48 -2.53 6.16
C ILE A 268 21.51 -3.18 7.55
N ARG A 269 21.74 -2.39 8.61
CA ARG A 269 21.74 -2.89 10.00
C ARG A 269 20.39 -3.49 10.37
N PHE A 270 19.29 -2.82 10.02
CA PHE A 270 17.95 -3.34 10.29
C PHE A 270 17.70 -4.70 9.59
N CYS A 271 18.03 -4.81 8.30
CA CYS A 271 17.85 -6.07 7.56
C CYS A 271 18.73 -7.19 8.14
N ALA A 272 19.97 -6.88 8.53
CA ALA A 272 20.87 -7.83 9.18
C ALA A 272 20.32 -8.28 10.54
N GLU A 273 19.83 -7.36 11.38
CA GLU A 273 19.25 -7.66 12.68
C GLU A 273 18.02 -8.58 12.54
N ILE A 274 17.08 -8.23 11.66
CA ILE A 274 15.87 -9.03 11.45
C ILE A 274 16.25 -10.43 10.94
N ARG A 275 17.19 -10.54 10.00
CA ARG A 275 17.63 -11.84 9.47
C ARG A 275 18.32 -12.70 10.53
N ASN A 276 19.11 -12.10 11.42
CA ASN A 276 19.75 -12.81 12.52
C ASN A 276 18.73 -13.39 13.50
N ARG A 277 17.64 -12.65 13.77
CA ARG A 277 16.55 -13.10 14.66
C ARG A 277 15.58 -14.05 13.97
N ARG A 278 15.40 -13.90 12.65
CA ARG A 278 14.44 -14.65 11.83
C ARG A 278 15.03 -14.96 10.44
N PRO A 279 15.78 -16.07 10.30
CA PRO A 279 16.54 -16.37 9.08
C PRO A 279 15.70 -16.56 7.81
N ASP A 280 14.42 -16.92 7.93
CA ASP A 280 13.49 -17.11 6.81
C ASP A 280 12.92 -15.79 6.26
N ALA A 281 13.18 -14.65 6.91
CA ALA A 281 12.68 -13.33 6.54
C ALA A 281 12.93 -12.98 5.06
N VAL A 282 11.89 -12.45 4.42
CA VAL A 282 11.91 -11.92 3.06
C VAL A 282 11.75 -10.40 3.13
N PHE A 283 12.65 -9.69 2.45
CA PHE A 283 12.56 -8.23 2.34
C PHE A 283 12.08 -7.83 0.96
N GLY A 284 11.04 -7.01 0.94
CA GLY A 284 10.69 -6.19 -0.21
C GLY A 284 11.06 -4.73 0.04
N ALA A 285 11.11 -3.93 -1.02
CA ALA A 285 11.31 -2.49 -0.85
C ALA A 285 10.71 -1.66 -1.98
N ASP A 286 10.32 -0.44 -1.63
CA ASP A 286 10.03 0.61 -2.60
C ASP A 286 11.32 1.40 -2.88
N LEU A 287 11.71 1.51 -4.15
CA LEU A 287 12.84 2.31 -4.61
C LEU A 287 12.40 3.30 -5.69
N ILE A 288 12.90 4.54 -5.60
CA ILE A 288 12.66 5.62 -6.56
C ILE A 288 13.91 5.80 -7.40
N ALA A 289 13.80 5.59 -8.70
CA ALA A 289 14.89 5.82 -9.65
C ALA A 289 14.86 7.26 -10.17
N GLY A 290 16.02 7.92 -10.19
CA GLY A 290 16.17 9.23 -10.82
C GLY A 290 15.51 10.35 -10.03
N PHE A 291 15.62 10.33 -8.71
CA PHE A 291 15.23 11.46 -7.88
C PHE A 291 15.99 12.73 -8.34
N PRO A 292 15.41 13.94 -8.22
CA PRO A 292 16.07 15.16 -8.65
C PRO A 292 17.50 15.25 -8.08
N THR A 293 18.45 15.73 -8.90
CA THR A 293 19.90 15.82 -8.60
C THR A 293 20.68 14.50 -8.48
N GLU A 294 20.05 13.32 -8.67
CA GLU A 294 20.71 12.02 -8.57
C GLU A 294 21.74 11.79 -9.68
N THR A 295 23.01 11.61 -9.29
CA THR A 295 24.11 11.24 -10.18
C THR A 295 24.19 9.72 -10.38
N GLU A 296 24.97 9.29 -11.37
CA GLU A 296 25.16 7.85 -11.63
C GLU A 296 25.81 7.12 -10.45
N ALA A 297 26.79 7.74 -9.77
CA ALA A 297 27.42 7.14 -8.58
C ALA A 297 26.44 6.99 -7.41
N GLN A 298 25.50 7.92 -7.25
CA GLN A 298 24.45 7.82 -6.23
C GLN A 298 23.41 6.76 -6.58
N PHE A 299 23.09 6.63 -7.87
CA PHE A 299 22.23 5.57 -8.36
C PHE A 299 22.86 4.19 -8.16
N ALA A 300 24.16 4.02 -8.46
CA ALA A 300 24.89 2.77 -8.25
C ALA A 300 24.77 2.26 -6.80
N ARG A 301 24.84 3.16 -5.82
CA ARG A 301 24.59 2.79 -4.41
C ARG A 301 23.18 2.22 -4.19
N SER A 302 22.17 2.67 -4.91
CA SER A 302 20.82 2.08 -4.81
C SER A 302 20.77 0.66 -5.39
N LEU A 303 21.60 0.33 -6.39
CA LEU A 303 21.77 -1.05 -6.87
C LEU A 303 22.48 -1.89 -5.81
N ASP A 304 23.59 -1.41 -5.24
CA ASP A 304 24.34 -2.11 -4.20
C ASP A 304 23.46 -2.44 -2.98
N LEU A 305 22.53 -1.53 -2.62
CA LEU A 305 21.60 -1.71 -1.51
C LEU A 305 20.70 -2.96 -1.69
N VAL A 306 20.37 -3.32 -2.94
CA VAL A 306 19.56 -4.52 -3.24
C VAL A 306 20.25 -5.78 -2.71
N GLU A 307 21.55 -5.91 -2.95
CA GLU A 307 22.34 -7.06 -2.50
C GLU A 307 22.61 -7.00 -1.00
N GLU A 308 23.06 -5.85 -0.48
CA GLU A 308 23.46 -5.72 0.93
C GLU A 308 22.29 -5.95 1.90
N CYS A 309 21.10 -5.46 1.54
CA CYS A 309 19.89 -5.72 2.33
C CYS A 309 19.24 -7.07 1.98
N GLY A 310 19.64 -7.75 0.90
CA GLY A 310 19.02 -8.97 0.42
C GLY A 310 17.55 -8.77 0.03
N LEU A 311 17.28 -7.71 -0.74
CA LEU A 311 15.93 -7.32 -1.16
C LEU A 311 15.47 -8.20 -2.33
N ALA A 312 14.48 -9.07 -2.08
CA ALA A 312 13.97 -10.01 -3.07
C ALA A 312 12.70 -9.52 -3.78
N LEU A 313 11.95 -8.60 -3.18
CA LEU A 313 10.65 -8.15 -3.70
C LEU A 313 10.65 -6.63 -3.94
N LEU A 314 11.24 -6.20 -5.06
CA LEU A 314 11.36 -4.76 -5.36
C LEU A 314 10.13 -4.20 -6.07
N HIS A 315 9.69 -3.03 -5.62
CA HIS A 315 8.82 -2.14 -6.37
C HIS A 315 9.62 -0.90 -6.78
N VAL A 316 9.87 -0.77 -8.09
CA VAL A 316 10.68 0.32 -8.64
C VAL A 316 9.80 1.38 -9.29
N PHE A 317 9.85 2.58 -8.73
CA PHE A 317 9.13 3.75 -9.19
C PHE A 317 10.09 4.70 -9.92
N PRO A 318 9.87 5.01 -11.21
CA PRO A 318 10.48 6.18 -11.82
C PRO A 318 10.02 7.43 -11.05
N TYR A 319 10.94 8.35 -10.74
CA TYR A 319 10.56 9.60 -10.10
C TYR A 319 9.51 10.33 -10.95
N SER A 320 8.42 10.75 -10.31
CA SER A 320 7.31 11.49 -10.93
C SER A 320 7.12 12.80 -10.18
N PRO A 321 7.45 13.96 -10.77
CA PRO A 321 7.25 15.24 -10.12
C PRO A 321 5.75 15.46 -9.87
N ARG A 322 5.43 15.88 -8.65
CA ARG A 322 4.05 16.18 -8.24
C ARG A 322 3.92 17.66 -7.94
N PRO A 323 2.85 18.34 -8.41
CA PRO A 323 2.63 19.75 -8.11
C PRO A 323 2.70 20.04 -6.61
N GLY A 324 3.32 21.17 -6.25
CA GLY A 324 3.44 21.62 -4.85
C GLY A 324 4.52 20.92 -4.00
N THR A 325 5.16 19.85 -4.48
CA THR A 325 6.20 19.17 -3.69
C THR A 325 7.56 19.86 -3.80
N PRO A 326 8.37 19.92 -2.73
CA PRO A 326 9.70 20.52 -2.81
C PRO A 326 10.62 19.90 -3.88
N ALA A 327 10.55 18.58 -4.09
CA ALA A 327 11.37 17.88 -5.08
C ALA A 327 11.03 18.28 -6.53
N ALA A 328 9.78 18.68 -6.80
CA ALA A 328 9.40 19.18 -8.13
C ALA A 328 10.12 20.48 -8.52
N ARG A 329 10.65 21.23 -7.55
CA ARG A 329 11.39 22.49 -7.75
C ARG A 329 12.91 22.31 -7.82
N MET A 330 13.41 21.11 -7.59
CA MET A 330 14.85 20.80 -7.65
C MET A 330 15.31 20.63 -9.11
N PRO A 331 16.62 20.68 -9.42
CA PRO A 331 17.14 20.32 -10.74
C PRO A 331 16.81 18.87 -11.10
N GLN A 332 16.02 18.68 -12.16
CA GLN A 332 15.49 17.38 -12.55
C GLN A 332 16.52 16.53 -13.31
N VAL A 333 16.44 15.21 -13.13
CA VAL A 333 17.20 14.25 -13.94
C VAL A 333 16.51 14.08 -15.30
N ALA A 334 17.27 13.92 -16.38
CA ALA A 334 16.72 13.71 -17.71
C ALA A 334 15.86 12.43 -17.77
N SER A 335 14.71 12.49 -18.44
CA SER A 335 13.75 11.37 -18.50
C SER A 335 14.32 10.09 -19.10
N GLY A 336 15.32 10.18 -19.98
CA GLY A 336 16.08 9.04 -20.49
C GLY A 336 16.82 8.30 -19.38
N ALA A 337 17.60 9.01 -18.57
CA ALA A 337 18.33 8.45 -17.43
C ALA A 337 17.39 7.88 -16.36
N ILE A 338 16.27 8.55 -16.05
CA ILE A 338 15.26 8.02 -15.11
C ILE A 338 14.75 6.64 -15.58
N ARG A 339 14.43 6.51 -16.88
CA ARG A 339 13.91 5.25 -17.45
C ARG A 339 14.96 4.14 -17.44
N GLU A 340 16.19 4.45 -17.83
CA GLU A 340 17.32 3.52 -17.84
C GLU A 340 17.63 3.00 -16.42
N ARG A 341 17.74 3.91 -15.45
CA ARG A 341 17.95 3.56 -14.04
C ARG A 341 16.83 2.71 -13.46
N ALA A 342 15.58 3.05 -13.76
CA ALA A 342 14.43 2.25 -13.36
C ALA A 342 14.44 0.85 -13.98
N ALA A 343 14.93 0.68 -15.22
CA ALA A 343 15.11 -0.63 -15.83
C ALA A 343 16.19 -1.44 -15.11
N ARG A 344 17.37 -0.86 -14.88
CA ARG A 344 18.49 -1.50 -14.17
C ARG A 344 18.11 -1.96 -12.75
N LEU A 345 17.33 -1.18 -12.00
CA LEU A 345 16.82 -1.61 -10.69
C LEU A 345 15.81 -2.76 -10.79
N ARG A 346 14.97 -2.80 -11.84
CA ARG A 346 14.05 -3.92 -12.06
C ARG A 346 14.82 -5.19 -12.43
N ASP A 347 15.86 -5.09 -13.23
CA ASP A 347 16.72 -6.22 -13.60
C ASP A 347 17.45 -6.77 -12.36
N ALA A 348 18.00 -5.89 -11.53
CA ALA A 348 18.59 -6.27 -10.24
C ALA A 348 17.57 -6.95 -9.32
N GLY A 349 16.35 -6.39 -9.23
CA GLY A 349 15.25 -6.99 -8.47
C GLY A 349 14.82 -8.36 -9.00
N ALA A 350 14.75 -8.54 -10.31
CA ALA A 350 14.42 -9.83 -10.93
C ALA A 350 15.49 -10.89 -10.64
N ALA A 351 16.78 -10.50 -10.71
CA ALA A 351 17.89 -11.39 -10.35
C ALA A 351 17.86 -11.76 -8.86
N ALA A 352 17.61 -10.80 -7.97
CA ALA A 352 17.50 -11.05 -6.53
C ALA A 352 16.29 -11.94 -6.19
N PHE A 353 15.16 -11.71 -6.86
CA PHE A 353 13.98 -12.54 -6.71
C PHE A 353 14.24 -13.99 -7.16
N ALA A 354 14.87 -14.20 -8.32
CA ALA A 354 15.24 -15.54 -8.79
C ALA A 354 16.13 -16.27 -7.78
N ARG A 355 17.17 -15.61 -7.25
CA ARG A 355 18.03 -16.19 -6.19
C ARG A 355 17.26 -16.52 -4.91
N ARG A 356 16.19 -15.77 -4.59
CA ARG A 356 15.32 -16.14 -3.46
C ARG A 356 14.50 -17.39 -3.79
N LEU A 357 13.95 -17.50 -4.99
CA LEU A 357 13.21 -18.69 -5.41
C LEU A 357 14.09 -19.95 -5.43
N ASP A 358 15.36 -19.84 -5.84
CA ASP A 358 16.32 -20.95 -5.80
C ASP A 358 16.41 -21.56 -4.40
N ARG A 359 16.46 -20.70 -3.36
CA ARG A 359 16.54 -21.10 -1.94
C ARG A 359 15.27 -21.77 -1.40
N GLU A 360 14.15 -21.68 -2.10
CA GLU A 360 12.92 -22.36 -1.70
C GLU A 360 12.85 -23.79 -2.24
N THR A 361 13.68 -24.17 -3.22
CA THR A 361 13.63 -25.51 -3.81
C THR A 361 13.95 -26.58 -2.77
N GLY A 362 13.08 -27.59 -2.67
CA GLY A 362 13.18 -28.69 -1.71
C GLY A 362 12.47 -28.41 -0.38
N GLU A 363 12.17 -27.15 -0.09
CA GLU A 363 11.54 -26.71 1.16
C GLU A 363 10.03 -26.97 1.17
N THR A 364 9.47 -27.21 2.36
CA THR A 364 8.01 -27.22 2.56
C THR A 364 7.56 -25.86 3.07
N ARG A 365 6.51 -25.31 2.46
CA ARG A 365 5.91 -24.02 2.81
C ARG A 365 4.41 -24.16 3.00
N ARG A 366 3.87 -23.45 3.97
CA ARG A 366 2.43 -23.28 4.09
C ARG A 366 2.02 -22.21 3.08
N VAL A 367 1.09 -22.52 2.20
CA VAL A 367 0.71 -21.67 1.07
C VAL A 367 -0.75 -21.25 1.25
N LEU A 368 -0.99 -19.95 1.24
CA LEU A 368 -2.35 -19.41 1.16
C LEU A 368 -2.77 -19.41 -0.30
N ALA A 369 -3.77 -20.22 -0.63
CA ALA A 369 -4.31 -20.31 -1.97
C ALA A 369 -5.07 -19.03 -2.35
N GLU A 370 -4.83 -18.50 -3.55
CA GLU A 370 -5.58 -17.39 -4.14
C GLU A 370 -6.38 -17.87 -5.37
N ARG A 371 -7.25 -17.01 -5.88
CA ARG A 371 -7.96 -17.28 -7.14
C ARG A 371 -6.98 -17.22 -8.32
N GLY A 372 -7.21 -18.07 -9.31
CA GLY A 372 -6.43 -18.10 -10.56
C GLY A 372 -5.21 -19.03 -10.51
N GLY A 373 -5.24 -20.08 -9.69
CA GLY A 373 -4.21 -21.13 -9.67
C GLY A 373 -2.87 -20.69 -9.07
N ILE A 374 -2.85 -19.58 -8.32
CA ILE A 374 -1.65 -19.05 -7.65
C ILE A 374 -1.92 -18.94 -6.16
N GLY A 375 -0.93 -19.28 -5.34
CA GLY A 375 -0.91 -19.06 -3.90
C GLY A 375 0.31 -18.25 -3.46
N ARG A 376 0.40 -17.96 -2.16
CA ARG A 376 1.56 -17.29 -1.57
C ARG A 376 2.09 -18.01 -0.33
N THR A 377 3.40 -18.17 -0.27
CA THR A 377 4.10 -18.61 0.94
C THR A 377 3.96 -17.58 2.07
N GLU A 378 4.43 -17.93 3.26
CA GLU A 378 4.59 -17.04 4.41
C GLU A 378 5.39 -15.78 4.02
N GLY A 379 6.52 -15.98 3.34
CA GLY A 379 7.41 -14.94 2.79
C GLY A 379 6.86 -14.19 1.57
N PHE A 380 5.58 -14.38 1.22
CA PHE A 380 4.88 -13.72 0.11
C PHE A 380 5.36 -14.10 -1.29
N LEU A 381 6.09 -15.21 -1.43
CA LEU A 381 6.55 -15.72 -2.71
C LEU A 381 5.38 -16.42 -3.45
N PRO A 382 5.22 -16.20 -4.76
CA PRO A 382 4.16 -16.81 -5.55
C PRO A 382 4.43 -18.31 -5.77
N VAL A 383 3.37 -19.12 -5.66
CA VAL A 383 3.41 -20.57 -5.87
C VAL A 383 2.30 -20.94 -6.85
N ARG A 384 2.59 -21.77 -7.85
CA ARG A 384 1.56 -22.36 -8.72
C ARG A 384 0.87 -23.48 -7.94
N LEU A 385 -0.44 -23.38 -7.84
CA LEU A 385 -1.25 -24.33 -7.09
C LEU A 385 -1.59 -25.55 -7.96
N PRO A 386 -1.69 -26.74 -7.36
CA PRO A 386 -2.37 -27.88 -7.96
C PRO A 386 -3.82 -27.53 -8.33
N GLU A 387 -4.38 -28.27 -9.30
CA GLU A 387 -5.79 -28.15 -9.65
C GLU A 387 -6.70 -28.54 -8.47
N GLY A 388 -7.87 -27.90 -8.37
CA GLY A 388 -8.86 -28.20 -7.34
C GLY A 388 -8.60 -27.60 -5.96
N VAL A 389 -7.49 -26.88 -5.74
CA VAL A 389 -7.25 -26.18 -4.48
C VAL A 389 -8.24 -25.04 -4.29
N GLU A 390 -8.95 -25.05 -3.16
CA GLU A 390 -9.93 -24.02 -2.80
C GLU A 390 -9.25 -22.68 -2.49
N ALA A 391 -9.72 -21.60 -3.10
CA ALA A 391 -9.20 -20.27 -2.80
C ALA A 391 -9.48 -19.88 -1.34
N GLY A 392 -8.44 -19.49 -0.59
CA GLY A 392 -8.53 -19.13 0.82
C GLY A 392 -8.09 -20.24 1.78
N SER A 393 -7.87 -21.47 1.29
CA SER A 393 -7.28 -22.54 2.11
C SER A 393 -5.79 -22.29 2.36
N LEU A 394 -5.29 -22.81 3.48
CA LEU A 394 -3.87 -22.94 3.77
C LEU A 394 -3.46 -24.40 3.56
N ILE A 395 -2.49 -24.63 2.68
CA ILE A 395 -2.01 -25.98 2.33
C ILE A 395 -0.49 -26.04 2.42
N ASP A 396 0.06 -27.14 2.91
CA ASP A 396 1.50 -27.36 2.92
C ASP A 396 1.93 -27.96 1.58
N LEU A 397 2.88 -27.31 0.92
CA LEU A 397 3.40 -27.72 -0.37
C LEU A 397 4.92 -27.81 -0.29
N ARG A 398 5.49 -28.88 -0.84
CA ARG A 398 6.93 -29.00 -1.05
C ARG A 398 7.29 -28.38 -2.40
N MET A 399 8.24 -27.45 -2.43
CA MET A 399 8.64 -26.79 -3.66
C MET A 399 9.60 -27.69 -4.44
N ALA A 400 9.28 -27.99 -5.71
CA ALA A 400 10.14 -28.75 -6.61
C ALA A 400 11.10 -27.86 -7.43
N GLY A 401 10.79 -26.57 -7.57
CA GLY A 401 11.58 -25.60 -8.34
C GLY A 401 10.77 -24.35 -8.68
N HIS A 402 11.18 -23.59 -9.70
CA HIS A 402 10.47 -22.40 -10.19
C HIS A 402 10.75 -22.11 -11.67
N ASP A 403 9.97 -21.22 -12.27
CA ASP A 403 10.19 -20.70 -13.65
C ASP A 403 10.76 -19.28 -13.69
N GLY A 404 11.50 -18.91 -12.64
CA GLY A 404 12.04 -17.56 -12.45
C GLY A 404 11.00 -16.53 -12.00
N GLN A 405 9.71 -16.85 -12.04
CA GLN A 405 8.63 -15.96 -11.60
C GLN A 405 7.76 -16.58 -10.51
N VAL A 406 7.53 -17.90 -10.56
CA VAL A 406 6.61 -18.60 -9.65
C VAL A 406 7.20 -19.95 -9.23
N LEU A 407 7.08 -20.28 -7.94
CA LEU A 407 7.44 -21.60 -7.39
C LEU A 407 6.47 -22.67 -7.89
N ARG A 408 6.96 -23.90 -8.05
CA ARG A 408 6.15 -25.07 -8.43
C ARG A 408 6.19 -26.08 -7.30
N ALA A 409 5.01 -26.56 -6.92
CA ALA A 409 4.91 -27.68 -6.00
C ALA A 409 5.36 -28.98 -6.68
N ALA A 410 5.89 -29.91 -5.87
CA ALA A 410 6.26 -31.27 -6.26
C ALA A 410 5.05 -32.16 -6.54
#